data_AF-A0A378XZG4-F1
#
_entry.id   AF-A0A378XZG4-F1
#
_cell.length_a   1.000
_cell.length_b   1.000
_cell.length_c   1.000
_cell.angle_alpha   90.00
_cell.angle_beta   90.00
_cell.angle_gamma   90.00
#
_symmetry.space_group_name_H-M   'P 1'
#
loop_
_entity.id
_entity.type
_entity.pdbx_description
1 polymer ?
#
loop_
_entity_poly.entity_id
_entity_poly.type
_entity_poly.pdbx_seq_one_letter_code
_entity_poly.pdbx_strand_id
1 'polypeptide(L)'
;MKFKMFIAISLVLILMGCEKSYKTYYDQKYIETIRTSKGDIMVFTDEDGQKNGFIISSDKTFKVVKNKLYDVDISLETISQHEGFVQQLSEVKSK
;
A
#
# COMPACT_ATOMS: atom_id res chain seq x y z
N MET A 1 36.24 -33.08 8.52
CA MET A 1 35.47 -31.89 8.98
C MET A 1 35.50 -30.79 7.91
N LYS A 2 34.72 -30.88 6.83
CA LYS A 2 34.65 -29.81 5.79
C LYS A 2 33.25 -29.55 5.21
N PHE A 3 32.20 -30.24 5.70
CA PHE A 3 30.83 -30.12 5.18
C PHE A 3 29.90 -29.22 6.01
N LYS A 4 30.31 -28.82 7.22
CA LYS A 4 29.45 -28.03 8.13
C LYS A 4 29.49 -26.52 7.89
N MET A 5 30.42 -26.02 7.06
CA MET A 5 30.62 -24.58 6.88
C MET A 5 29.72 -23.95 5.80
N PHE A 6 29.23 -24.74 4.84
CA PHE A 6 28.38 -24.21 3.76
C PHE A 6 26.90 -24.03 4.15
N ILE A 7 26.40 -24.75 5.16
CA ILE A 7 25.00 -24.65 5.61
C ILE A 7 24.74 -23.32 6.33
N ALA A 8 25.74 -22.78 7.04
CA ALA A 8 25.59 -21.55 7.81
C ALA A 8 25.43 -20.30 6.91
N ILE A 9 26.10 -20.26 5.76
CA ILE A 9 26.01 -19.13 4.81
C ILE A 9 24.65 -19.11 4.09
N SER A 10 24.06 -20.28 3.83
CA SER A 10 22.76 -20.37 3.17
C SER A 10 21.60 -19.91 4.06
N LEU A 11 21.72 -20.01 5.39
CA LEU A 11 20.66 -19.60 6.33
C LEU A 11 20.61 -18.08 6.54
N VAL A 12 21.74 -17.38 6.40
CA VAL A 12 21.81 -15.91 6.57
C VAL A 12 21.14 -15.17 5.40
N LEU A 13 21.19 -15.73 4.19
CA LEU A 13 20.53 -15.14 3.01
C LEU A 13 18.99 -15.20 3.07
N ILE A 14 18.41 -16.11 3.87
CA ILE A 14 16.95 -16.24 4.00
C ILE A 14 16.37 -15.13 4.91
N LEU A 15 17.18 -14.56 5.81
CA LEU A 15 16.73 -13.52 6.75
C LEU A 15 16.68 -12.11 6.15
N MET A 16 17.23 -11.89 4.95
CA MET A 16 17.22 -10.58 4.27
C MET A 16 16.03 -10.39 3.31
N GLY A 17 15.18 -11.41 3.12
CA GLY A 17 14.17 -11.41 2.06
C GLY A 17 12.75 -11.23 2.56
N CYS A 18 12.30 -9.99 2.79
CA CYS A 18 10.93 -9.46 2.61
C CYS A 18 10.72 -8.21 3.48
N GLU A 19 11.50 -7.15 3.29
CA GLU A 19 11.03 -5.83 3.72
C GLU A 19 9.92 -5.40 2.75
N LYS A 20 8.67 -5.48 3.22
CA LYS A 20 7.53 -4.90 2.47
C LYS A 20 7.84 -3.42 2.29
N SER A 21 8.00 -2.99 1.04
CA SER A 21 8.19 -1.58 0.73
C SER A 21 6.85 -0.87 0.88
N TYR A 22 6.84 0.32 1.48
CA TYR A 22 5.64 1.14 1.61
C TYR A 22 5.85 2.50 0.95
N LYS A 23 4.78 3.10 0.44
CA LYS A 23 4.78 4.46 -0.09
C LYS A 23 3.57 5.22 0.44
N THR A 24 3.78 6.44 0.92
CA THR A 24 2.72 7.34 1.37
C THR A 24 2.42 8.39 0.31
N TYR A 25 1.14 8.62 0.03
CA TYR A 25 0.63 9.75 -0.74
C TYR A 25 -0.06 10.70 0.21
N TYR A 26 0.50 11.89 0.39
CA TYR A 26 0.00 12.90 1.31
C TYR A 26 -1.15 13.70 0.72
N ASP A 27 -2.00 14.26 1.60
CA ASP A 27 -3.00 15.28 1.25
C ASP A 27 -3.94 14.85 0.10
N GLN A 28 -4.34 13.59 0.09
CA GLN A 28 -5.22 13.02 -0.93
C GLN A 28 -6.68 13.25 -0.55
N LYS A 29 -7.41 14.01 -1.37
CA LYS A 29 -8.84 14.28 -1.15
C LYS A 29 -9.69 13.12 -1.65
N TYR A 30 -10.42 12.45 -0.76
CA TYR A 30 -11.26 11.33 -1.14
C TYR A 30 -12.48 11.76 -1.99
N ILE A 31 -12.68 11.06 -3.11
CA ILE A 31 -13.76 11.34 -4.06
C ILE A 31 -14.85 10.26 -3.98
N GLU A 32 -14.48 9.01 -4.23
CA GLU A 32 -15.40 7.87 -4.30
C GLU A 32 -14.66 6.53 -4.25
N THR A 33 -15.42 5.45 -4.05
CA THR A 33 -14.93 4.07 -4.19
C THR A 33 -15.69 3.39 -5.33
N ILE A 34 -14.96 2.86 -6.29
CA ILE A 34 -15.50 2.12 -7.44
C ILE A 34 -15.33 0.63 -7.16
N ARG A 35 -16.44 -0.12 -7.19
CA ARG A 35 -16.40 -1.58 -7.05
C ARG A 35 -16.16 -2.23 -8.40
N THR A 36 -15.15 -3.10 -8.48
CA THR A 36 -14.86 -3.87 -9.69
C THR A 36 -14.87 -5.37 -9.39
N SER A 37 -14.91 -6.20 -10.44
CA SER A 37 -14.78 -7.65 -10.27
C SER A 37 -13.42 -8.10 -9.73
N LYS A 38 -12.42 -7.22 -9.73
CA LYS A 38 -11.04 -7.49 -9.28
C LYS A 38 -10.72 -6.88 -7.92
N GLY A 39 -11.66 -6.15 -7.31
CA GLY A 39 -11.46 -5.44 -6.05
C GLY A 39 -12.07 -4.03 -6.07
N ASP A 40 -12.12 -3.42 -4.89
CA ASP A 40 -12.60 -2.05 -4.73
C ASP A 40 -11.43 -1.08 -4.96
N ILE A 41 -11.67 -0.01 -5.72
CA ILE A 41 -10.70 1.03 -6.01
C ILE A 41 -11.16 2.33 -5.33
N MET A 42 -10.35 2.87 -4.43
CA MET A 42 -10.57 4.20 -3.88
C MET A 42 -9.96 5.24 -4.78
N VAL A 43 -10.75 6.25 -5.13
CA VAL A 43 -10.32 7.36 -5.97
C VAL A 43 -10.13 8.60 -5.10
N PHE A 44 -8.96 9.19 -5.21
CA PHE A 44 -8.58 10.43 -4.57
C PHE A 44 -8.17 11.48 -5.59
N THR A 45 -8.06 12.72 -5.15
CA THR A 45 -7.50 13.82 -5.93
C THR A 45 -6.46 14.54 -5.09
N ASP A 46 -5.28 14.80 -5.66
CA ASP A 46 -4.22 15.56 -4.99
C ASP A 46 -4.45 17.09 -5.07
N GLU A 47 -3.50 17.85 -4.51
CA GLU A 47 -3.56 19.32 -4.50
C GLU A 47 -3.52 19.94 -5.90
N ASP A 48 -2.86 19.27 -6.86
CA ASP A 48 -2.77 19.69 -8.26
C ASP A 48 -4.02 19.32 -9.07
N GLY A 49 -4.97 18.60 -8.47
CA GLY A 49 -6.19 18.14 -9.13
C GLY A 49 -6.05 16.83 -9.92
N GLN A 50 -4.92 16.12 -9.81
CA GLN A 50 -4.74 14.83 -10.45
C GLN A 50 -5.48 13.74 -9.68
N LYS A 51 -6.11 12.82 -10.42
CA LYS A 51 -6.86 11.70 -9.84
C LYS A 51 -5.96 10.48 -9.64
N ASN A 52 -5.89 9.99 -8.41
CA ASN A 52 -5.14 8.80 -8.04
C ASN A 52 -6.11 7.68 -7.63
N GLY A 53 -5.92 6.48 -8.17
CA GLY A 53 -6.69 5.29 -7.84
C GLY A 53 -5.84 4.29 -7.06
N PHE A 54 -6.35 3.83 -5.91
CA PHE A 54 -5.66 2.84 -5.08
C PHE A 54 -6.56 1.64 -4.80
N ILE A 55 -6.01 0.44 -4.91
CA ILE A 55 -6.78 -0.79 -4.73
C ILE A 55 -6.87 -1.14 -3.25
N ILE A 56 -8.05 -1.54 -2.82
CA ILE A 56 -8.32 -2.05 -1.48
C ILE A 56 -8.26 -3.57 -1.52
N SER A 57 -7.46 -4.15 -0.64
CA SER A 57 -7.50 -5.61 -0.43
C SER A 57 -8.84 -6.01 0.19
N SER A 58 -9.39 -7.15 -0.21
CA SER A 58 -10.73 -7.62 0.22
C SER A 58 -10.91 -7.81 1.73
N ASP A 59 -9.82 -7.94 2.48
CA ASP A 59 -9.80 -8.07 3.95
C ASP A 59 -9.83 -6.71 4.66
N LYS A 60 -9.73 -5.60 3.92
CA LYS A 60 -9.71 -4.25 4.46
C LYS A 60 -10.98 -3.50 4.13
N THR A 61 -11.41 -2.67 5.07
CA THR A 61 -12.51 -1.74 4.88
C THR A 61 -12.14 -0.43 5.54
N PHE A 62 -12.28 0.66 4.80
CA PHE A 62 -11.95 1.99 5.28
C PHE A 62 -13.21 2.84 5.42
N LYS A 63 -13.34 3.54 6.54
CA LYS A 63 -14.39 4.55 6.74
C LYS A 63 -13.83 5.89 6.29
N VAL A 64 -14.28 6.35 5.13
CA VAL A 64 -13.86 7.62 4.55
C VAL A 64 -15.05 8.55 4.34
N VAL A 65 -14.78 9.85 4.46
CA VAL A 65 -15.75 10.92 4.27
C VAL A 65 -15.40 11.66 3.00
N LYS A 66 -16.40 11.84 2.13
CA LYS A 66 -16.21 12.53 0.85
C LYS A 66 -15.64 13.93 1.06
N ASN A 67 -14.70 14.33 0.20
CA ASN A 67 -14.00 15.62 0.22
C ASN A 67 -13.09 15.88 1.45
N LYS A 68 -12.84 14.88 2.30
CA LYS A 68 -11.80 14.96 3.33
C LYS A 68 -10.43 14.57 2.76
N LEU A 69 -9.38 15.14 3.37
CA LEU A 69 -7.99 14.85 3.05
C LEU A 69 -7.47 13.68 3.88
N TYR A 70 -6.70 12.81 3.24
CA TYR A 70 -6.10 11.63 3.85
C TYR A 70 -4.67 11.47 3.37
N ASP A 71 -3.80 11.02 4.27
CA ASP A 71 -2.55 10.38 3.88
C ASP A 71 -2.84 8.91 3.59
N VAL A 72 -2.42 8.46 2.40
CA VAL A 72 -2.69 7.12 1.88
C VAL A 72 -1.40 6.32 1.86
N ASP A 73 -1.30 5.33 2.75
CA ASP A 73 -0.18 4.39 2.77
C ASP A 73 -0.50 3.19 1.90
N ILE A 74 0.33 2.94 0.90
CA ILE A 74 0.26 1.75 0.04
C ILE A 74 1.43 0.82 0.31
N SER A 75 1.18 -0.49 0.32
CA SER A 75 2.25 -1.48 0.26
C SER A 75 2.65 -1.73 -1.18
N LEU A 76 3.93 -1.59 -1.50
CA LEU A 76 4.53 -2.02 -2.75
C LEU A 76 4.97 -3.48 -2.57
N GLU A 77 4.10 -4.42 -2.89
CA GLU A 77 4.48 -5.83 -2.93
C GLU A 77 5.39 -6.08 -4.15
N THR A 78 6.48 -6.81 -3.95
CA THR A 78 7.60 -6.92 -4.89
C THR A 78 7.20 -7.63 -6.19
N ILE A 79 7.02 -6.84 -7.25
CA ILE A 79 7.23 -7.08 -8.70
C ILE A 79 6.57 -8.30 -9.38
N SER A 80 5.88 -9.18 -8.66
CA SER A 80 5.24 -10.38 -9.26
C SER A 80 3.73 -10.30 -9.29
N GLN A 81 3.11 -9.40 -8.52
CA GLN A 81 1.67 -9.16 -8.55
C GLN A 81 1.41 -7.66 -8.56
N HIS A 82 0.60 -7.25 -9.52
CA HIS A 82 0.40 -5.86 -9.90
C HIS A 82 -0.34 -5.09 -8.80
N GLU A 83 0.07 -3.83 -8.64
CA GLU A 83 -0.62 -2.75 -7.91
C GLU A 83 -0.56 -2.84 -6.38
N GLY A 84 -0.03 -1.80 -5.75
CA GLY A 84 0.07 -1.73 -4.30
C GLY A 84 -1.30 -1.52 -3.64
N PHE A 85 -1.57 -2.27 -2.58
CA PHE A 85 -2.83 -2.16 -1.83
C PHE A 85 -2.77 -1.04 -0.79
N VAL A 86 -3.90 -0.37 -0.57
CA VAL A 86 -4.09 0.56 0.55
C VAL A 86 -3.94 -0.22 1.86
N GLN A 87 -2.96 0.19 2.67
CA GLN A 87 -2.68 -0.40 3.95
C GLN A 87 -3.33 0.39 5.08
N GLN A 88 -3.25 1.71 5.01
CA GLN A 88 -3.75 2.64 6.01
C GLN A 88 -4.20 3.95 5.37
N LEU A 89 -5.19 4.59 6.01
CA LEU A 89 -5.62 5.95 5.73
C LEU A 89 -5.59 6.76 7.02
N SER A 90 -4.95 7.92 6.99
CA SER A 90 -4.89 8.84 8.12
C SER A 90 -5.55 10.16 7.73
N GLU A 91 -6.67 10.53 8.36
CA GLU A 91 -7.34 11.81 8.06
C GLU A 91 -6.42 12.98 8.45
N VAL A 92 -6.16 13.86 7.49
CA VAL A 92 -5.43 15.10 7.73
C VAL A 92 -6.38 16.07 8.41
N LYS A 93 -6.14 16.36 9.69
CA LYS A 93 -6.90 17.39 10.40
C LYS A 93 -6.51 18.75 9.82
N SER A 94 -7.45 19.45 9.18
CA SER A 94 -7.26 20.87 8.87
C SER A 94 -6.88 21.60 10.15
N LYS A 95 -5.73 22.26 10.10
CA LYS A 95 -5.22 23.11 11.17
C LYS A 95 -5.99 24.43 11.23
#